data_AF-A0A317EDD4-F1
#
_entry.id   AF-A0A317EDD4-F1
#
_cell.length_a   1.000
_cell.length_b   1.000
_cell.length_c   1.000
_cell.angle_alpha   90.00
_cell.angle_beta   90.00
_cell.angle_gamma   90.00
#
_symmetry.space_group_name_H-M   'P 1'
#
loop_
_entity.id
_entity.type
_entity.pdbx_description
1 polymer ?
#
loop_
_entity_poly.entity_id
_entity_poly.type
_entity_poly.pdbx_seq_one_letter_code
_entity_poly.pdbx_strand_id
1 'polypeptide(L)'
;MDDKTRTELEAAAFRRLVGHLRERVDVQNIELMNLAGFCRNCLSNWLKDAADEAGVALTRDEARAEVYGMPYDEWKRRHQREATAEQLAAFNTKSGA
;
A
#
# COMPACT_ATOMS: atom_id res chain seq x y z
N MET A 1 -24.66 2.55 -15.12
CA MET A 1 -23.23 2.79 -15.40
C MET A 1 -22.71 1.58 -16.15
N ASP A 2 -22.12 1.79 -17.32
CA ASP A 2 -21.47 0.72 -18.07
C ASP A 2 -20.13 0.31 -17.43
N ASP A 3 -19.61 -0.86 -17.83
CA ASP A 3 -18.43 -1.45 -17.19
C ASP A 3 -17.14 -0.66 -17.44
N LYS A 4 -17.03 0.02 -18.58
CA LYS A 4 -15.89 0.89 -18.87
C LYS A 4 -15.89 2.08 -17.91
N THR A 5 -17.02 2.76 -17.79
CA THR A 5 -17.19 3.87 -16.85
C THR A 5 -16.93 3.43 -15.41
N ARG A 6 -17.41 2.24 -15.00
CA ARG A 6 -17.11 1.68 -13.67
C ARG A 6 -15.60 1.54 -13.44
N THR A 7 -14.90 0.90 -14.38
CA THR A 7 -13.45 0.66 -14.31
C THR A 7 -12.66 1.97 -14.20
N GLU A 8 -13.03 2.98 -14.99
CA GLU A 8 -12.35 4.28 -14.97
C GLU A 8 -12.52 5.00 -13.62
N LEU A 9 -13.70 4.91 -13.01
CA LEU A 9 -13.99 5.52 -11.70
C LEU A 9 -13.29 4.78 -10.56
N GLU A 10 -13.27 3.44 -10.57
CA GLU A 10 -12.56 2.63 -9.58
C GLU A 10 -11.05 2.91 -9.64
N ALA A 11 -10.48 2.96 -10.84
CA ALA A 11 -9.08 3.30 -11.04
C ALA A 11 -8.78 4.75 -10.59
N ALA A 12 -9.69 5.70 -10.82
CA ALA A 12 -9.54 7.08 -10.34
C ALA A 12 -9.59 7.17 -8.81
N ALA A 13 -10.50 6.44 -8.16
CA ALA A 13 -10.59 6.36 -6.70
C ALA A 13 -9.32 5.74 -6.10
N PHE A 14 -8.81 4.65 -6.68
CA PHE A 14 -7.56 4.02 -6.24
C PHE A 14 -6.36 4.96 -6.38
N ARG A 15 -6.21 5.63 -7.53
CA ARG A 15 -5.15 6.65 -7.72
C ARG A 15 -5.25 7.77 -6.69
N ARG A 16 -6.47 8.19 -6.33
CA ARG A 16 -6.70 9.21 -5.29
C ARG A 16 -6.30 8.72 -3.90
N LEU A 17 -6.63 7.48 -3.55
CA LEU A 17 -6.19 6.87 -2.28
C LEU A 17 -4.66 6.80 -2.20
N VAL A 18 -4.01 6.30 -3.26
CA VAL A 18 -2.56 6.23 -3.35
C VAL A 18 -1.93 7.62 -3.22
N GLY A 19 -2.45 8.61 -3.94
CA GLY A 19 -2.02 10.01 -3.81
C GLY A 19 -2.15 10.54 -2.37
N HIS A 20 -3.30 10.32 -1.73
CA HIS A 20 -3.52 10.73 -0.35
C HIS A 20 -2.54 10.08 0.63
N LEU A 21 -2.25 8.79 0.47
CA LEU A 21 -1.30 8.06 1.33
C LEU A 21 0.16 8.48 1.11
N ARG A 22 0.50 9.04 -0.05
CA ARG A 22 1.82 9.64 -0.32
C ARG A 22 1.99 10.99 0.36
N GLU A 23 0.92 11.79 0.43
CA GLU A 23 0.91 13.06 1.16
C GLU A 23 0.95 12.83 2.68
N ARG A 24 0.27 11.78 3.15
CA ARG A 24 0.19 11.39 4.57
C ARG A 24 1.37 10.52 5.01
N VAL A 25 2.59 11.04 4.84
CA VAL A 25 3.84 10.37 5.28
C VAL A 25 3.90 10.13 6.78
N ASP A 26 3.14 10.90 7.56
CA ASP A 26 2.96 10.72 9.00
C ASP A 26 2.32 9.36 9.34
N VAL A 27 1.39 8.88 8.51
CA VAL A 27 0.68 7.61 8.73
C VAL A 27 1.60 6.43 8.43
N GLN A 28 2.03 5.71 9.46
CA GLN A 28 2.94 4.56 9.29
C GLN A 28 2.17 3.29 8.88
N ASN A 29 2.84 2.41 8.13
CA ASN A 29 2.22 1.15 7.71
C ASN A 29 1.80 0.27 8.88
N ILE A 30 2.58 0.26 9.98
CA ILE A 30 2.24 -0.55 11.16
C ILE A 30 0.94 -0.05 11.83
N GLU A 31 0.67 1.25 11.80
CA GLU A 31 -0.56 1.83 12.33
C GLU A 31 -1.76 1.43 11.47
N LEU A 32 -1.61 1.48 10.14
CA LEU A 32 -2.64 1.02 9.21
C LEU A 32 -2.91 -0.49 9.36
N MET A 33 -1.86 -1.30 9.51
CA MET A 33 -2.02 -2.73 9.78
C MET A 33 -2.76 -2.96 11.10
N ASN A 34 -2.35 -2.27 12.16
CA ASN A 34 -2.98 -2.41 13.47
C ASN A 34 -4.43 -1.93 13.48
N LEU A 35 -4.79 -0.91 12.71
CA LEU A 35 -6.14 -0.35 12.71
C LEU A 35 -7.06 -1.09 11.73
N ALA A 36 -6.62 -1.29 10.50
CA ALA A 36 -7.45 -1.64 9.36
C ALA A 36 -7.06 -2.96 8.67
N GLY A 37 -5.99 -3.63 9.11
CA GLY A 37 -5.57 -4.91 8.54
C GLY A 37 -4.95 -4.83 7.13
N PHE A 38 -4.70 -3.62 6.62
CA PHE A 38 -3.96 -3.40 5.37
C PHE A 38 -3.06 -2.17 5.48
N CYS A 39 -2.06 -2.06 4.62
CA CYS A 39 -1.21 -0.88 4.49
C CYS A 39 -0.75 -0.68 3.05
N ARG A 40 0.17 0.27 2.80
CA ARG A 40 0.71 0.54 1.45
C ARG A 40 1.38 -0.68 0.82
N ASN A 41 1.99 -1.55 1.62
CA ASN A 41 2.57 -2.80 1.13
C ASN A 41 1.49 -3.78 0.64
N CYS A 42 0.33 -3.82 1.29
CA CYS A 42 -0.80 -4.62 0.83
C CYS A 42 -1.32 -4.12 -0.52
N LEU A 43 -1.46 -2.79 -0.69
CA LEU A 43 -1.84 -2.19 -1.98
C LEU A 43 -0.82 -2.53 -3.09
N SER A 44 0.48 -2.56 -2.75
CA SER A 44 1.54 -2.92 -3.70
C SER A 44 1.44 -4.39 -4.11
N ASN A 45 1.13 -5.27 -3.16
CA ASN A 45 0.92 -6.70 -3.44
C ASN A 45 -0.34 -6.91 -4.29
N TRP A 46 -1.47 -6.25 -3.98
CA TRP A 46 -2.68 -6.38 -4.80
C TRP A 46 -2.48 -5.89 -6.24
N LEU A 47 -1.69 -4.83 -6.46
CA LEU A 47 -1.32 -4.38 -7.79
C LEU A 47 -0.46 -5.42 -8.54
N LYS A 48 0.48 -6.06 -7.83
CA LYS A 48 1.32 -7.14 -8.35
C LYS A 48 0.48 -8.38 -8.71
N ASP A 49 -0.43 -8.78 -7.83
CA ASP A 49 -1.31 -9.93 -8.02
C ASP A 49 -2.22 -9.69 -9.24
N ALA A 50 -2.81 -8.50 -9.36
CA ALA A 50 -3.61 -8.12 -10.53
C ALA A 50 -2.80 -8.11 -11.84
N ALA A 51 -1.51 -7.75 -11.79
CA ALA A 51 -0.62 -7.82 -12.95
C ALA A 51 -0.35 -9.28 -13.34
N ASP A 52 -0.12 -10.17 -12.36
CA ASP A 52 0.08 -11.60 -12.61
C ASP A 52 -1.15 -12.25 -13.22
N GLU A 53 -2.34 -11.96 -12.70
CA GLU A 53 -3.61 -12.42 -13.25
C GLU A 53 -3.83 -11.95 -14.69
N ALA A 54 -3.36 -10.74 -15.02
CA ALA A 54 -3.42 -10.17 -16.36
C ALA A 54 -2.27 -10.63 -17.28
N GLY A 55 -1.31 -11.42 -16.80
CA GLY A 55 -0.12 -11.83 -17.55
C GLY A 55 0.84 -10.67 -17.86
N VAL A 56 0.78 -9.59 -17.09
CA VAL A 56 1.63 -8.41 -17.22
C VAL A 56 2.85 -8.57 -16.31
N ALA A 57 4.05 -8.48 -16.88
CA ALA A 57 5.27 -8.49 -16.10
C ALA A 57 5.39 -7.21 -15.25
N LEU A 58 5.22 -7.37 -13.94
CA LEU A 58 5.44 -6.33 -12.94
C LEU A 58 6.21 -6.96 -11.79
N THR A 59 7.31 -6.38 -11.35
CA THR A 59 8.06 -6.86 -10.19
C THR A 59 7.49 -6.27 -8.89
N ARG A 60 7.81 -6.89 -7.75
CA ARG A 60 7.37 -6.38 -6.44
C ARG A 60 7.90 -4.97 -6.16
N ASP A 61 9.12 -4.67 -6.60
CA ASP A 61 9.73 -3.37 -6.35
C ASP A 61 9.15 -2.28 -7.25
N GLU A 62 8.78 -2.61 -8.50
CA GLU A 62 8.00 -1.72 -9.37
C GLU A 62 6.60 -1.48 -8.80
N ALA A 63 5.89 -2.52 -8.36
CA ALA A 63 4.57 -2.36 -7.75
C ALA A 63 4.61 -1.47 -6.50
N ARG A 64 5.68 -1.59 -5.69
CA ARG A 64 5.92 -0.65 -4.59
C ARG A 64 6.20 0.75 -5.10
N ALA A 65 7.05 0.93 -6.11
CA ALA A 65 7.30 2.25 -6.67
C ALA A 65 6.00 2.92 -7.16
N GLU A 66 5.08 2.15 -7.76
CA GLU A 66 3.75 2.61 -8.16
C GLU A 66 2.87 3.04 -6.98
N VAL A 67 2.99 2.42 -5.80
CA VAL A 67 2.21 2.86 -4.62
C VAL A 67 2.90 4.00 -3.88
N TYR A 68 4.21 3.92 -3.66
CA TYR A 68 4.97 4.90 -2.89
C TYR A 68 5.33 6.17 -3.67
N GLY A 69 5.25 6.14 -5.01
CA GLY A 69 5.63 7.25 -5.88
C GLY A 69 7.15 7.46 -6.01
N MET A 70 7.95 6.56 -5.44
CA MET A 70 9.41 6.54 -5.47
C MET A 70 9.89 5.12 -5.10
N PRO A 71 11.17 4.78 -5.33
CA PRO A 71 11.72 3.50 -4.87
C PRO A 71 11.48 3.31 -3.37
N TYR A 72 11.01 2.11 -2.98
CA TYR A 72 10.64 1.83 -1.59
C TYR A 72 11.78 2.11 -0.61
N ASP A 73 13.01 1.77 -0.97
CA ASP A 73 14.18 2.06 -0.12
C ASP A 73 14.42 3.56 0.10
N GLU A 74 14.10 4.40 -0.89
CA GLU A 74 14.14 5.85 -0.71
C GLU A 74 13.05 6.32 0.24
N TRP A 75 11.82 5.82 0.07
CA TRP A 75 10.71 6.15 0.96
C TRP A 75 11.02 5.76 2.41
N LYS A 76 11.55 4.55 2.64
CA LYS A 76 11.94 4.10 3.98
C LYS A 76 12.94 5.05 4.63
N ARG A 77 14.00 5.45 3.90
CA ARG A 77 15.01 6.38 4.42
C ARG A 77 14.44 7.76 4.77
N ARG A 78 13.47 8.23 4.00
CA ARG A 78 12.91 9.59 4.14
C ARG A 78 11.78 9.69 5.16
N HIS A 79 10.98 8.63 5.31
CA HIS A 79 9.66 8.71 5.94
C HIS A 79 9.34 7.59 6.92
N GLN A 80 10.01 6.43 6.85
CA GLN A 80 9.71 5.34 7.76
C GLN A 80 10.37 5.60 9.12
N ARG A 81 9.56 5.46 10.17
CA ARG A 81 10.02 5.55 11.55
C ARG A 81 10.08 4.15 12.16
N GLU A 82 10.93 3.99 13.16
CA GLU A 82 10.93 2.79 13.98
C GLU A 82 9.59 2.67 14.71
N ALA A 83 9.03 1.46 14.72
CA ALA A 83 7.78 1.20 15.41
C ALA A 83 8.02 1.17 16.93
N THR A 84 7.08 1.71 17.70
CA THR A 84 7.17 1.62 19.16
C THR A 84 6.88 0.19 19.64
N ALA A 85 7.29 -0.14 20.87
CA ALA A 85 7.04 -1.44 21.46
C ALA A 85 5.54 -1.78 21.51
N GLU A 86 4.69 -0.78 21.77
CA GLU A 86 3.23 -0.94 21.81
C GLU A 86 2.67 -1.24 20.41
N GLN A 87 3.17 -0.55 19.38
CA GLN A 87 2.75 -0.80 17.99
C GLN A 87 3.16 -2.20 17.52
N LEU A 88 4.37 -2.65 17.89
CA LEU A 88 4.85 -4.00 17.59
C LEU A 88 4.05 -5.07 18.34
N ALA A 89 3.75 -4.86 19.62
CA ALA A 89 2.94 -5.77 20.42
C ALA A 89 1.53 -5.93 19.81
N ALA A 90 0.87 -4.82 19.50
CA ALA A 90 -0.45 -4.83 18.87
C ALA A 90 -0.43 -5.56 17.51
N PHE A 91 0.62 -5.34 16.71
CA PHE A 91 0.78 -6.00 15.42
C PHE A 91 0.94 -7.52 15.58
N ASN A 92 1.77 -7.96 16.53
CA ASN A 92 2.00 -9.38 16.78
C ASN A 92 0.75 -10.10 17.30
N THR A 93 -0.07 -9.44 18.13
CA THR A 93 -1.34 -10.02 18.59
C THR A 93 -2.34 -10.20 17.45
N LYS A 94 -2.41 -9.24 16.51
CA LYS A 94 -3.35 -9.30 15.37
C LYS A 94 -2.86 -10.18 14.22
N SER A 95 -1.55 -10.32 14.04
CA SER A 95 -0.97 -11.14 12.98
C SER A 95 -0.91 -12.64 13.32
N GLY A 96 -1.23 -13.01 14.56
CA GLY A 96 -1.30 -14.39 15.04
C GLY A 96 -2.72 -14.95 15.22
N ALA A 97 -3.75 -14.19 14.82
CA ALA A 97 -5.15 -14.60 14.79
C ALA A 97 -5.60 -14.87 13.35
#